data_AF-A0A812S674-F1
#
_entry.id   AF-A0A812S674-F1
#
_cell.length_a   1.000
_cell.length_b   1.000
_cell.length_c   1.000
_cell.angle_alpha   90.00
_cell.angle_beta   90.00
_cell.angle_gamma   90.00
#
_symmetry.space_group_name_H-M   'P 1'
#
loop_
_entity.id
_entity.type
_entity.pdbx_description
1 polymer ?
#
loop_
_entity_poly.entity_id
_entity_poly.type
_entity_poly.pdbx_seq_one_letter_code
_entity_poly.pdbx_strand_id
1 'polypeptide(L)'
;MAVNPRYQKWLEDKRTIALKDLNEVDRCFGWAKYVHKGDGAQKADDGAKDEAKPEQGRSVEWRPAILRKTATTDSFAIEWVHGTPGNSEGKLELPKAAVLLAPRAPKIDDNTDRRHLEVLKQARRLRASGKSDWEIEAYLNKLLEKQWEEREEQRRREESSMEAEPKPPKLTIDQIRAYMQREEGQAVGKAY
;
A
#
# COMPACT_ATOMS: atom_id res chain seq x y z
N MET A 1 7.77 -27.04 31.10
CA MET A 1 9.10 -26.41 31.17
C MET A 1 8.97 -24.98 30.66
N ALA A 2 9.37 -23.98 31.44
CA ALA A 2 9.31 -22.59 31.00
C ALA A 2 10.42 -22.32 29.97
N VAL A 3 10.04 -21.85 28.78
CA VAL A 3 11.00 -21.46 27.73
C VAL A 3 11.62 -20.11 28.11
N ASN A 4 12.93 -19.95 27.88
CA ASN A 4 13.64 -18.72 28.16
C ASN A 4 13.01 -17.53 27.39
N PRO A 5 12.54 -16.46 28.07
CA PRO A 5 11.91 -15.31 27.42
C PRO A 5 12.81 -14.62 26.38
N ARG A 6 14.13 -14.60 26.58
CA ARG A 6 15.08 -14.05 25.60
C ARG A 6 15.11 -14.87 24.31
N TYR A 7 14.99 -16.19 24.44
CA TYR A 7 14.96 -17.08 23.29
C TYR A 7 13.64 -16.95 22.51
N GLN A 8 12.52 -16.77 23.20
CA GLN A 8 11.23 -16.46 22.56
C GLN A 8 11.31 -15.14 21.76
N LYS A 9 11.85 -14.07 22.36
CA LYS A 9 12.06 -12.80 21.67
C LYS A 9 12.98 -12.94 20.45
N TRP A 10 14.04 -13.72 20.55
CA TRP A 10 14.94 -13.97 19.41
C TRP A 10 14.23 -14.70 18.26
N LEU A 11 13.38 -15.68 18.56
CA LEU A 11 12.57 -16.37 17.54
C LEU A 11 11.56 -15.42 16.88
N GLU A 12 10.94 -14.54 17.67
CA GLU A 12 10.05 -13.49 17.18
C GLU A 12 10.76 -12.51 16.24
N ASP A 13 11.95 -12.04 16.63
CA ASP A 13 12.78 -11.16 15.81
C ASP A 13 13.18 -11.84 14.49
N LYS A 14 13.58 -13.12 14.55
CA LYS A 14 13.93 -13.91 13.35
C LYS A 14 12.76 -14.08 12.40
N ARG A 15 11.55 -14.36 12.91
CA ARG A 15 10.33 -14.43 12.09
C ARG A 15 10.03 -13.08 11.44
N THR A 16 10.16 -12.00 12.19
CA THR A 16 9.91 -10.64 11.69
C THR A 16 10.86 -10.28 10.55
N ILE A 17 12.15 -10.63 10.65
CA ILE A 17 13.14 -10.38 9.59
C ILE A 17 12.69 -11.03 8.28
N ALA A 18 12.25 -12.29 8.30
CA ALA A 18 11.78 -12.98 7.10
C ALA A 18 10.53 -12.34 6.48
N LEU A 19 9.71 -11.67 7.28
CA LEU A 19 8.49 -11.01 6.83
C LEU A 19 8.72 -9.60 6.28
N LYS A 20 9.85 -8.94 6.61
CA LYS A 20 10.12 -7.55 6.18
C LYS A 20 10.12 -7.37 4.67
N ASP A 21 10.50 -8.41 3.93
CA ASP A 21 10.55 -8.40 2.46
C ASP A 21 9.20 -8.77 1.81
N LEU A 22 8.16 -9.06 2.59
CA LEU A 22 6.84 -9.40 2.08
C LEU A 22 6.19 -8.18 1.39
N ASN A 23 6.10 -8.24 0.06
CA ASN A 23 5.48 -7.22 -0.79
C ASN A 23 4.75 -7.88 -1.97
N GLU A 24 3.60 -8.46 -1.68
CA GLU A 24 2.69 -9.11 -2.63
C GLU A 24 1.52 -8.17 -3.01
N VAL A 25 0.72 -8.54 -4.01
CA VAL A 25 -0.36 -7.70 -4.55
C VAL A 25 -1.53 -7.59 -3.57
N ASP A 26 -1.78 -8.63 -2.80
CA ASP A 26 -2.88 -8.73 -1.83
C ASP A 26 -2.43 -8.48 -0.39
N ARG A 27 -1.11 -8.54 -0.12
CA ARG A 27 -0.55 -8.34 1.22
C ARG A 27 0.87 -7.78 1.23
N CYS A 28 1.21 -7.01 2.26
CA CYS A 28 2.58 -6.60 2.53
C CYS A 28 2.88 -6.48 4.02
N PHE A 29 4.15 -6.46 4.38
CA PHE A 29 4.57 -6.14 5.75
C PHE A 29 4.49 -4.64 6.03
N GLY A 30 4.22 -4.30 7.29
CA GLY A 30 4.22 -2.94 7.78
C GLY A 30 3.97 -2.88 9.28
N TRP A 31 3.52 -1.73 9.73
CA TRP A 31 3.15 -1.48 11.12
C TRP A 31 1.73 -0.96 11.19
N ALA A 32 1.00 -1.37 12.20
CA ALA A 32 -0.36 -0.94 12.47
C ALA A 32 -0.44 -0.30 13.85
N LYS A 33 -1.27 0.74 13.95
CA LYS A 33 -1.55 1.45 15.20
C LYS A 33 -2.31 0.51 16.15
N TYR A 34 -1.75 0.26 17.31
CA TYR A 34 -2.37 -0.50 18.39
C TYR A 34 -2.65 0.42 19.57
N VAL A 35 -3.86 0.33 20.11
CA VAL A 35 -4.30 1.10 21.27
C VAL A 35 -4.48 0.12 22.42
N HIS A 36 -3.79 0.35 23.53
CA HIS A 36 -3.87 -0.52 24.69
C HIS A 36 -5.27 -0.43 25.34
N LYS A 37 -5.88 -1.60 25.58
CA LYS A 37 -7.22 -1.70 26.21
C LYS A 37 -7.29 -1.08 27.62
N GLY A 38 -6.14 -0.90 28.30
CA GLY A 38 -6.06 -0.36 29.66
C GLY A 38 -5.94 1.16 29.76
N ASP A 39 -5.51 1.84 28.69
CA ASP A 39 -5.10 3.27 28.78
C ASP A 39 -6.25 4.25 28.53
N GLY A 40 -7.49 3.76 28.57
CA GLY A 40 -8.71 4.55 28.35
C GLY A 40 -9.70 4.52 29.51
N ALA A 41 -9.43 3.79 30.59
CA ALA A 41 -10.34 3.72 31.74
C ALA A 41 -9.88 4.65 32.87
N GLN A 42 -9.77 5.96 32.60
CA GLN A 42 -10.14 6.89 33.67
C GLN A 42 -11.63 6.69 33.88
N LYS A 43 -12.00 6.07 35.01
CA LYS A 43 -13.39 6.04 35.47
C LYS A 43 -13.89 7.49 35.42
N ALA A 44 -14.77 7.80 34.48
CA ALA A 44 -15.65 8.94 34.63
C ALA A 44 -16.56 8.60 35.82
N ASP A 45 -16.15 9.01 37.02
CA ASP A 45 -17.15 9.36 38.01
C ASP A 45 -18.02 10.45 37.36
N ASP A 46 -19.33 10.28 37.48
CA ASP A 46 -20.38 11.23 37.10
C ASP A 46 -20.80 11.30 35.61
N GLY A 47 -21.59 10.31 35.19
CA GLY A 47 -22.92 10.58 34.61
C GLY A 47 -23.06 11.34 33.29
N ALA A 48 -22.01 11.52 32.48
CA ALA A 48 -22.11 12.19 31.18
C ALA A 48 -22.16 11.19 30.01
N LYS A 49 -23.19 11.31 29.18
CA LYS A 49 -23.42 10.51 27.96
C LYS A 49 -22.20 10.54 27.04
N ASP A 50 -21.87 9.36 26.51
CA ASP A 50 -20.77 9.07 25.59
C ASP A 50 -20.83 9.89 24.29
N GLU A 51 -20.25 11.08 24.30
CA GLU A 51 -19.68 11.68 23.10
C GLU A 51 -18.18 11.39 23.09
N ALA A 52 -17.73 10.65 22.08
CA ALA A 52 -16.36 10.18 21.91
C ALA A 52 -15.36 11.34 21.98
N LYS A 53 -14.75 11.57 23.15
CA LYS A 53 -13.65 12.51 23.30
C LYS A 53 -12.42 12.03 22.49
N PRO A 54 -11.63 12.96 21.93
CA PRO A 54 -10.47 12.65 21.09
C PRO A 54 -9.45 11.80 21.85
N GLU A 55 -8.57 11.13 21.11
CA GLU A 55 -7.51 10.19 21.56
C GLU A 55 -6.52 10.71 22.64
N GLN A 56 -6.76 11.87 23.23
CA GLN A 56 -5.99 12.49 24.30
C GLN A 56 -5.96 11.57 25.53
N GLY A 57 -4.84 10.87 25.70
CA GLY A 57 -4.54 10.07 26.89
C GLY A 57 -4.37 8.57 26.66
N ARG A 58 -4.71 8.04 25.48
CA ARG A 58 -4.48 6.60 25.20
C ARG A 58 -3.05 6.37 24.73
N SER A 59 -2.34 5.42 25.34
CA SER A 59 -1.06 5.00 24.80
C SER A 59 -1.28 4.29 23.48
N VAL A 60 -0.52 4.73 22.48
CA VAL A 60 -0.51 4.18 21.14
C VAL A 60 0.87 3.61 20.88
N GLU A 61 0.91 2.37 20.39
CA GLU A 61 2.13 1.75 19.91
C GLU A 61 1.96 1.28 18.46
N TRP A 62 3.05 1.34 17.69
CA TRP A 62 3.09 0.80 16.33
C TRP A 62 3.64 -0.61 16.37
N ARG A 63 2.82 -1.59 15.99
CA ARG A 63 3.19 -3.01 16.04
C ARG A 63 3.35 -3.60 14.65
N PRO A 64 4.31 -4.52 14.45
CA PRO A 64 4.51 -5.16 13.16
C PRO A 64 3.28 -6.01 12.80
N ALA A 65 2.83 -5.86 11.56
CA ALA A 65 1.66 -6.54 11.03
C ALA A 65 1.84 -6.90 9.54
N ILE A 66 1.16 -7.95 9.12
CA ILE A 66 0.88 -8.22 7.72
C ILE A 66 -0.43 -7.51 7.40
N LEU A 67 -0.38 -6.60 6.44
CA LEU A 67 -1.52 -5.83 5.95
C LEU A 67 -2.09 -6.51 4.73
N ARG A 68 -3.41 -6.68 4.69
CA ARG A 68 -4.13 -7.31 3.57
C ARG A 68 -5.13 -6.34 2.97
N LYS A 69 -5.27 -6.39 1.65
CA LYS A 69 -6.22 -5.55 0.91
C LYS A 69 -7.63 -6.02 1.25
N THR A 70 -8.48 -5.10 1.69
CA THR A 70 -9.91 -5.38 1.90
C THR A 70 -10.70 -5.06 0.63
N ALA A 71 -11.99 -5.35 0.62
CA ALA A 71 -12.87 -4.96 -0.49
C ALA A 71 -12.96 -3.43 -0.65
N THR A 72 -12.74 -2.69 0.44
CA THR A 72 -12.74 -1.23 0.48
C THR A 72 -11.34 -0.67 0.25
N THR A 73 -11.22 0.44 -0.48
CA THR A 73 -9.93 1.07 -0.78
C THR A 73 -9.28 1.78 0.40
N ASP A 74 -10.01 2.01 1.49
CA ASP A 74 -9.62 2.94 2.55
C ASP A 74 -9.20 2.25 3.86
N SER A 75 -9.24 0.91 3.90
CA SER A 75 -8.85 0.11 5.05
C SER A 75 -7.93 -1.06 4.67
N PHE A 76 -7.25 -1.59 5.67
CA PHE A 76 -6.48 -2.82 5.57
C PHE A 76 -6.89 -3.78 6.68
N ALA A 77 -7.00 -5.06 6.35
CA ALA A 77 -7.12 -6.11 7.34
C ALA A 77 -5.74 -6.40 7.93
N ILE A 78 -5.68 -6.41 9.26
CA ILE A 78 -4.44 -6.46 10.05
C ILE A 78 -4.27 -7.85 10.64
N GLU A 79 -3.16 -8.48 10.28
CA GLU A 79 -2.70 -9.73 10.85
C GLU A 79 -1.42 -9.44 11.66
N TRP A 80 -1.55 -9.42 13.00
CA TRP A 80 -0.41 -9.14 13.88
C TRP A 80 0.66 -10.21 13.75
N VAL A 81 1.92 -9.80 13.60
CA VAL A 81 3.05 -10.74 13.49
C VAL A 81 3.31 -11.46 14.82
N HIS A 82 3.07 -10.77 15.93
CA HIS A 82 3.15 -11.34 17.27
C HIS A 82 1.74 -11.45 17.85
N GLY A 83 1.42 -12.61 18.43
CA GLY A 83 0.12 -12.84 19.04
C GLY A 83 -0.17 -11.80 20.12
N THR A 84 -1.23 -11.02 19.94
CA THR A 84 -1.77 -10.21 21.02
C THR A 84 -2.39 -11.13 22.06
N PRO A 85 -1.96 -11.08 23.34
CA PRO A 85 -2.62 -11.85 24.40
C PRO A 85 -4.10 -11.42 24.46
N GLY A 86 -5.01 -12.37 24.20
CA GLY A 86 -6.46 -12.15 24.27
C GLY A 86 -7.15 -11.66 23.00
N ASN A 87 -6.51 -11.75 21.82
CA ASN A 87 -7.15 -11.43 20.54
C ASN A 87 -6.93 -12.57 19.53
N SER A 88 -7.54 -13.73 19.81
CA SER A 88 -7.76 -14.76 18.82
C SER A 88 -8.94 -14.34 17.93
N GLU A 89 -8.70 -14.26 16.62
CA GLU A 89 -9.72 -14.44 15.56
C GLU A 89 -10.64 -13.26 15.18
N GLY A 90 -10.37 -12.04 15.61
CA GLY A 90 -11.01 -10.86 15.02
C GLY A 90 -10.25 -10.37 13.79
N LYS A 91 -10.88 -10.36 12.60
CA LYS A 91 -10.39 -9.58 11.44
C LYS A 91 -10.42 -8.10 11.83
N LEU A 92 -9.31 -7.59 12.35
CA LEU A 92 -9.17 -6.18 12.67
C LEU A 92 -8.95 -5.43 11.36
N GLU A 93 -9.86 -4.53 11.02
CA GLU A 93 -9.67 -3.61 9.91
C GLU A 93 -9.32 -2.22 10.44
N LEU A 94 -8.24 -1.64 9.93
CA LEU A 94 -7.81 -0.30 10.28
C LEU A 94 -7.80 0.61 9.05
N PRO A 95 -8.12 1.91 9.20
CA PRO A 95 -8.02 2.86 8.11
C PRO A 95 -6.56 3.06 7.67
N LYS A 96 -6.36 3.52 6.43
CA LYS A 96 -5.02 3.82 5.88
C LYS A 96 -4.17 4.72 6.79
N ALA A 97 -4.79 5.69 7.48
CA ALA A 97 -4.08 6.59 8.39
C ALA A 97 -3.54 5.91 9.67
N ALA A 98 -4.05 4.72 10.01
CA ALA A 98 -3.64 3.94 11.17
C ALA A 98 -2.64 2.83 10.80
N VAL A 99 -2.05 2.88 9.61
CA VAL A 99 -1.06 1.91 9.14
C VAL A 99 0.14 2.59 8.48
N LEU A 100 1.28 1.91 8.51
CA LEU A 100 2.52 2.28 7.85
C LEU A 100 3.01 1.10 7.03
N LEU A 101 3.05 1.25 5.71
CA LEU A 101 3.54 0.20 4.82
C LEU A 101 5.07 0.24 4.80
N ALA A 102 5.73 -0.91 5.02
CA ALA A 102 7.18 -0.96 5.07
C ALA A 102 7.86 -0.81 3.70
N PRO A 103 7.36 -1.45 2.62
CA PRO A 103 7.94 -1.23 1.30
C PRO A 103 7.72 0.22 0.87
N ARG A 104 8.76 0.85 0.30
CA ARG A 104 8.66 2.23 -0.24
C ARG A 104 7.61 2.36 -1.34
N ALA A 105 7.45 1.31 -2.14
CA ALA A 105 6.44 1.22 -3.19
C ALA A 105 5.66 -0.11 -3.01
N PRO A 106 4.70 -0.15 -2.09
CA PRO A 106 3.97 -1.35 -1.74
C PRO A 106 3.00 -1.72 -2.88
N LYS A 107 3.00 -2.99 -3.29
CA LYS A 107 2.16 -3.48 -4.40
C LYS A 107 0.67 -3.49 -4.04
N ILE A 108 0.36 -3.59 -2.75
CA ILE A 108 -1.01 -3.61 -2.24
C ILE A 108 -1.78 -2.31 -2.55
N ASP A 109 -1.07 -1.19 -2.66
CA ASP A 109 -1.61 0.14 -2.96
C ASP A 109 -1.42 0.52 -4.43
N ASP A 110 -1.02 -0.43 -5.29
CA ASP A 110 -0.85 -0.18 -6.71
C ASP A 110 -2.22 -0.04 -7.41
N ASN A 111 -2.67 1.20 -7.55
CA ASN A 111 -3.86 1.58 -8.32
C ASN A 111 -3.51 2.02 -9.74
N THR A 112 -2.38 1.57 -10.29
CA THR A 112 -1.97 1.92 -11.66
C THR A 112 -2.89 1.25 -12.68
N ASP A 113 -3.46 2.02 -13.60
CA ASP A 113 -4.28 1.49 -14.69
C ASP A 113 -3.43 0.56 -15.56
N ARG A 114 -3.99 -0.59 -15.97
CA ARG A 114 -3.29 -1.55 -16.84
C ARG A 114 -2.81 -0.91 -18.13
N ARG A 115 -3.56 0.08 -18.65
CA ARG A 115 -3.23 0.85 -19.86
C ARG A 115 -1.99 1.73 -19.67
N HIS A 116 -1.70 2.15 -18.44
CA HIS A 116 -0.50 2.93 -18.13
C HIS A 116 0.77 2.08 -18.16
N LEU A 117 0.69 0.77 -17.90
CA LEU A 117 1.86 -0.10 -17.75
C LEU A 117 2.73 -0.15 -19.00
N GLU A 118 2.14 -0.09 -20.20
CA GLU A 118 2.90 -0.10 -21.46
C GLU A 118 3.74 1.16 -21.62
N VAL A 119 3.15 2.31 -21.28
CA VAL A 119 3.78 3.62 -21.38
C VAL A 119 4.83 3.80 -20.28
N LEU A 120 4.53 3.37 -19.05
CA LEU A 120 5.42 3.47 -17.89
C LEU A 120 6.75 2.72 -18.08
N LYS A 121 6.80 1.66 -18.89
CA LYS A 121 8.07 0.99 -19.26
C LYS A 121 9.11 1.94 -19.88
N GLN A 122 8.67 3.04 -20.49
CA GLN A 122 9.56 4.04 -21.09
C GLN A 122 10.14 5.01 -20.06
N ALA A 123 9.52 5.15 -18.88
CA ALA A 123 9.91 6.12 -17.85
C ALA A 123 11.39 5.99 -17.46
N ARG A 124 11.86 4.75 -17.27
CA ARG A 124 13.26 4.48 -16.89
C ARG A 124 14.26 4.95 -17.94
N ARG A 125 13.96 4.72 -19.23
CA ARG A 125 14.84 5.17 -20.34
C ARG A 125 14.89 6.69 -20.41
N LEU A 126 13.73 7.34 -20.23
CA LEU A 126 13.65 8.81 -20.21
C LEU A 126 14.41 9.40 -19.03
N ARG A 127 14.33 8.78 -17.85
CA ARG A 127 15.12 9.17 -16.68
C ARG A 127 16.62 9.02 -16.91
N ALA A 128 17.05 7.89 -17.50
CA ALA A 128 18.44 7.66 -17.88
C ALA A 128 18.95 8.66 -18.93
N SER A 129 18.07 9.22 -19.76
CA SER A 129 18.40 10.29 -20.71
C SER A 129 18.50 11.69 -20.07
N GLY A 130 18.32 11.81 -18.76
CA GLY A 130 18.43 13.08 -18.03
C GLY A 130 17.15 13.92 -17.99
N LYS A 131 16.00 13.39 -18.42
CA LYS A 131 14.72 14.11 -18.31
C LYS A 131 14.25 14.21 -16.87
N SER A 132 13.68 15.36 -16.52
CA SER A 132 13.04 15.60 -15.23
C SER A 132 11.72 14.84 -15.08
N ASP A 133 11.25 14.65 -13.84
CA ASP A 133 9.98 13.94 -13.58
C ASP A 133 8.79 14.60 -14.29
N TRP A 134 8.76 15.94 -14.35
CA TRP A 134 7.72 16.73 -15.03
C TRP A 134 7.74 16.52 -16.55
N GLU A 135 8.94 16.48 -17.16
CA GLU A 135 9.08 16.22 -18.60
C GLU A 135 8.72 14.78 -18.95
N ILE A 136 9.06 13.83 -18.07
CA ILE A 136 8.66 12.42 -18.21
C ILE A 136 7.13 12.33 -18.16
N GLU A 137 6.49 12.92 -17.15
CA GLU A 137 5.02 12.94 -17.04
C GLU A 137 4.36 13.52 -18.29
N ALA A 138 4.79 14.69 -18.75
CA ALA A 138 4.24 15.33 -19.95
C ALA A 138 4.41 14.45 -21.19
N TYR A 139 5.58 13.83 -21.36
CA TYR A 139 5.86 12.94 -22.50
C TYR A 139 5.00 11.67 -22.45
N LEU A 140 4.90 11.02 -21.29
CA LEU A 140 4.14 9.80 -21.11
C LEU A 140 2.63 10.04 -21.29
N ASN A 141 2.09 11.15 -20.76
CA ASN A 141 0.70 11.52 -20.97
C ASN A 141 0.38 11.80 -22.44
N LYS A 142 1.27 12.48 -23.16
CA LYS A 142 1.12 12.69 -24.61
C LYS A 142 1.15 11.38 -25.39
N LEU A 143 2.01 10.44 -25.01
CA LEU A 143 2.08 9.13 -25.64
C LEU A 143 0.81 8.31 -25.35
N LEU A 144 0.31 8.35 -24.11
CA LEU A 144 -0.92 7.67 -23.70
C LEU A 144 -2.14 8.20 -24.46
N GLU A 145 -2.23 9.53 -24.62
CA GLU A 145 -3.28 10.19 -25.40
C GLU A 145 -3.23 9.76 -26.86
N LYS A 146 -2.04 9.77 -27.48
CA LYS A 146 -1.86 9.31 -28.85
C LYS A 146 -2.27 7.84 -29.05
N GLN A 147 -1.88 6.95 -28.13
CA GLN A 147 -2.27 5.54 -28.19
C GLN A 147 -3.79 5.33 -28.06
N TRP A 148 -4.46 6.16 -27.26
CA TRP A 148 -5.90 6.12 -27.13
C TRP A 148 -6.59 6.63 -28.40
N GLU A 149 -6.13 7.75 -28.96
CA GLU A 149 -6.66 8.31 -30.22
C GLU A 149 -6.52 7.33 -31.38
N GLU A 150 -5.37 6.67 -31.52
CA GLU A 150 -5.12 5.66 -32.57
C GLU A 150 -6.09 4.47 -32.45
N ARG A 151 -6.32 3.96 -31.23
CA ARG A 151 -7.29 2.87 -30.99
C ARG A 151 -8.72 3.30 -31.28
N GLU A 152 -9.08 4.52 -30.89
CA GLU A 152 -10.43 5.03 -31.08
C GLU A 152 -10.73 5.30 -32.57
N GLU A 153 -9.75 5.82 -33.31
CA GLU A 153 -9.86 5.98 -34.76
C GLU A 153 -9.99 4.63 -35.46
N GLN A 154 -9.19 3.63 -35.06
CA GLN A 154 -9.28 2.28 -35.61
C GLN A 154 -10.66 1.67 -35.36
N ARG A 155 -11.19 1.78 -34.14
CA ARG A 155 -12.54 1.33 -33.78
C ARG A 155 -13.62 1.97 -34.65
N ARG A 156 -13.50 3.29 -34.88
CA ARG A 156 -14.43 4.06 -35.72
C ARG A 156 -14.40 3.61 -37.19
N ARG A 157 -13.22 3.23 -37.72
CA ARG A 157 -13.06 2.73 -39.09
C ARG A 157 -13.63 1.32 -39.27
N GLU A 158 -13.58 0.50 -38.23
CA GLU A 158 -14.06 -0.89 -38.26
C GLU A 158 -15.59 -1.03 -38.06
N GLU A 159 -16.35 0.08 -38.00
CA GLU A 159 -17.82 0.13 -37.77
C GLU A 159 -18.28 -0.78 -36.62
N SER A 160 -17.41 -0.99 -35.62
CA SER A 160 -17.73 -1.81 -34.47
C SER A 160 -18.71 -1.05 -33.59
N SER A 161 -19.96 -1.54 -33.48
CA SER A 161 -21.01 -1.04 -32.58
C SER A 161 -20.68 -1.23 -31.09
N MET A 162 -19.41 -1.37 -30.73
CA MET A 162 -18.97 -1.40 -29.34
C MET A 162 -18.92 0.00 -28.77
N GLU A 163 -19.43 0.12 -27.55
CA GLU A 163 -19.46 1.34 -26.75
C GLU A 163 -18.07 2.01 -26.69
N ALA A 164 -18.04 3.34 -26.81
CA ALA A 164 -16.80 4.11 -26.82
C ALA A 164 -16.03 3.89 -25.50
N GLU A 165 -14.74 3.53 -25.60
CA GLU A 165 -13.94 3.29 -24.41
C GLU A 165 -13.55 4.62 -23.77
N PRO A 166 -13.78 4.81 -22.46
CA PRO A 166 -13.43 6.06 -21.80
C PRO A 166 -11.92 6.32 -21.86
N LYS A 167 -11.58 7.58 -22.13
CA LYS A 167 -10.20 8.07 -22.15
C LYS A 167 -9.47 7.69 -20.85
N PRO A 168 -8.25 7.13 -20.92
CA PRO A 168 -7.52 6.76 -19.73
C PRO A 168 -7.23 8.00 -18.86
N PRO A 169 -7.22 7.85 -17.53
CA PRO A 169 -6.84 8.94 -16.64
C PRO A 169 -5.39 9.37 -16.90
N LYS A 170 -5.08 10.63 -16.61
CA LYS A 170 -3.71 11.14 -16.72
C LYS A 170 -2.81 10.42 -15.71
N LEU A 171 -1.59 10.12 -16.14
CA LEU A 171 -0.50 9.70 -15.29
C LEU A 171 -0.05 10.87 -14.42
N THR A 172 0.18 10.59 -13.15
CA THR A 172 0.75 11.53 -12.17
C THR A 172 2.22 11.21 -11.92
N ILE A 173 2.98 12.22 -11.46
CA ILE A 173 4.37 12.06 -11.05
C ILE A 173 4.53 10.94 -10.00
N ASP A 174 3.61 10.85 -9.04
CA ASP A 174 3.71 9.86 -7.97
C ASP A 174 3.54 8.43 -8.49
N GLN A 175 2.64 8.20 -9.46
CA GLN A 175 2.53 6.90 -10.13
C GLN A 175 3.82 6.55 -10.88
N ILE A 176 4.45 7.52 -11.55
CA ILE A 176 5.71 7.32 -12.28
C ILE A 176 6.85 6.98 -11.30
N ARG A 177 6.97 7.73 -10.19
CA ARG A 177 7.97 7.48 -9.15
C ARG A 177 7.77 6.12 -8.49
N ALA A 178 6.53 5.79 -8.11
CA ALA A 178 6.20 4.52 -7.51
C ALA A 178 6.53 3.36 -8.46
N TYR A 179 6.22 3.48 -9.75
CA TYR A 179 6.58 2.48 -10.76
C TYR A 179 8.10 2.28 -10.87
N MET A 180 8.87 3.38 -11.01
CA MET A 180 10.33 3.29 -11.13
C MET A 180 10.97 2.70 -9.87
N GLN A 181 10.51 3.07 -8.68
CA GLN A 181 10.99 2.51 -7.41
C GLN A 181 10.70 1.00 -7.30
N ARG A 182 9.55 0.52 -7.80
CA ARG A 182 9.24 -0.92 -7.85
C ARG A 182 10.21 -1.68 -8.76
N GLU A 183 10.48 -1.13 -9.94
CA GLU A 183 11.42 -1.73 -10.89
C GLU A 183 12.85 -1.80 -10.33
N GLU A 184 13.30 -0.74 -9.64
CA GLU A 184 14.60 -0.71 -8.97
C GLU A 184 14.68 -1.75 -7.84
N GLY A 185 13.66 -1.83 -6.99
CA GLY A 185 13.58 -2.82 -5.91
C GLY A 185 13.60 -4.25 -6.42
N GLN A 186 12.91 -4.54 -7.54
CA GLN A 186 12.92 -5.85 -8.17
C GLN A 186 14.27 -6.20 -8.80
N ALA A 187 14.96 -5.21 -9.40
CA ALA A 187 16.28 -5.43 -9.99
C ALA A 187 17.32 -5.77 -8.92
N VAL A 188 17.28 -5.11 -7.75
CA VAL A 188 18.17 -5.41 -6.62
C VAL A 188 17.87 -6.79 -6.02
N GLY A 189 16.58 -7.14 -5.86
CA GLY A 189 16.19 -8.45 -5.32
C GLY A 189 16.53 -9.66 -6.19
N LYS A 190 16.83 -9.46 -7.49
CA LYS A 190 17.27 -10.52 -8.41
C LYS A 190 18.79 -10.70 -8.47
N ALA A 191 19.56 -9.79 -7.87
CA ALA A 191 21.02 -9.81 -7.91
C ALA A 191 21.66 -10.57 -6.71
N TYR A 192 20.84 -11.14 -5.84
CA TYR A 192 21.20 -11.96 -4.69
C TYR A 192 20.57 -13.34 -4.81
#